data_AF-A0A8H4TML8-F1
#
_entry.id   AF-A0A8H4TML8-F1
#
_cell.length_a   1.000
_cell.length_b   1.000
_cell.length_c   1.000
_cell.angle_alpha   90.00
_cell.angle_beta   90.00
_cell.angle_gamma   90.00
#
_symmetry.space_group_name_H-M   'P 1'
#
loop_
_entity.id
_entity.type
_entity.pdbx_description
1 polymer ?
#
loop_
_entity_poly.entity_id
_entity_poly.type
_entity_poly.pdbx_seq_one_letter_code
_entity_poly.pdbx_strand_id
1 'polypeptide(L)'
;MKIIPVSWSDQPNPIPNLRTRTFFITDHPLDEQILKNGLDKLIRNHWQKLGARVFPSSGDTRLEYHLPHVFLDGYKLFKWSSVSAGYSYGETYELSKILHPGNGIAFLPDMETIDARLRPQDWPYERKDETPNTPLLYIHLTRFSDGAALAMSVPHVFAGGEGPSSSPLS
;
A
#
# COMPACT_ATOMS: atom_id res chain seq x y z
N MET A 1 -19.92 -0.71 14.44
CA MET A 1 -19.10 -1.06 13.27
C MET A 1 -19.93 -0.77 12.04
N LYS A 2 -19.39 -0.12 11.00
CA LYS A 2 -20.04 -0.02 9.69
C LYS A 2 -19.53 -1.15 8.80
N ILE A 3 -20.44 -1.97 8.28
CA ILE A 3 -20.13 -3.02 7.31
C ILE A 3 -20.46 -2.47 5.92
N ILE A 4 -19.51 -2.57 4.98
CA ILE A 4 -19.67 -2.05 3.61
C ILE A 4 -19.32 -3.20 2.65
N PRO A 5 -20.26 -3.67 1.81
CA PRO A 5 -19.95 -4.71 0.84
C PRO A 5 -18.89 -4.24 -0.15
N VAL A 6 -17.97 -5.13 -0.55
CA VAL A 6 -17.07 -4.88 -1.69
C VAL A 6 -17.90 -4.85 -2.97
N SER A 7 -17.56 -3.98 -3.92
CA SER A 7 -18.27 -3.89 -5.21
C SER A 7 -18.27 -5.23 -5.92
N TRP A 8 -19.37 -5.56 -6.59
CA TRP A 8 -19.46 -6.80 -7.36
C TRP A 8 -18.41 -6.87 -8.48
N SER A 9 -18.04 -5.72 -9.07
CA SER A 9 -17.01 -5.64 -10.12
C SER A 9 -15.61 -6.06 -9.65
N ASP A 10 -15.33 -5.94 -8.35
CA ASP A 10 -14.02 -6.26 -7.76
C ASP A 10 -13.97 -7.66 -7.16
N GLN A 11 -15.02 -8.45 -7.30
CA GLN A 11 -15.13 -9.79 -6.73
C GLN A 11 -14.96 -11.00 -7.67
N PRO A 12 -14.92 -10.88 -9.00
CA PRO A 12 -14.56 -12.02 -9.85
C PRO A 12 -13.14 -12.49 -9.59
N ASN A 13 -12.94 -13.80 -9.56
CA ASN A 13 -11.59 -14.37 -9.46
C ASN A 13 -10.72 -13.91 -10.66
N PRO A 14 -9.43 -13.59 -10.44
CA PRO A 14 -8.67 -13.69 -9.19
C PRO A 14 -8.67 -12.42 -8.31
N ILE A 15 -9.45 -11.39 -8.66
CA ILE A 15 -9.36 -10.03 -8.09
C ILE A 15 -9.41 -9.97 -6.55
N PRO A 16 -10.33 -10.69 -5.85
CA PRO A 16 -10.38 -10.75 -4.39
C PRO A 16 -9.08 -11.08 -3.69
N ASN A 17 -8.21 -11.85 -4.35
CA ASN A 17 -6.98 -12.36 -3.78
C ASN A 17 -5.78 -11.46 -4.06
N LEU A 18 -5.87 -10.55 -5.04
CA LEU A 18 -4.76 -9.72 -5.46
C LEU A 18 -4.46 -8.61 -4.46
N ARG A 19 -3.17 -8.30 -4.31
CA ARG A 19 -2.69 -7.07 -3.68
C ARG A 19 -1.98 -6.23 -4.74
N THR A 20 -2.38 -4.98 -4.86
CA THR A 20 -1.71 -3.99 -5.71
C THR A 20 -0.53 -3.41 -4.93
N ARG A 21 0.63 -3.32 -5.59
CA ARG A 21 1.84 -2.71 -5.05
C ARG A 21 2.27 -1.53 -5.91
N THR A 22 2.65 -0.46 -5.24
CA THR A 22 3.08 0.79 -5.89
C THR A 22 4.37 1.25 -5.23
N PHE A 23 5.35 1.64 -6.04
CA PHE A 23 6.64 2.11 -5.58
C PHE A 23 6.83 3.56 -6.01
N PHE A 24 7.13 4.43 -5.06
CA PHE A 24 7.52 5.81 -5.30
C PHE A 24 9.00 5.93 -5.01
N ILE A 25 9.80 6.35 -5.98
CA ILE A 25 11.25 6.45 -5.87
C ILE A 25 11.63 7.90 -6.15
N THR A 26 12.47 8.48 -5.28
CA THR A 26 12.90 9.87 -5.34
C THR A 26 14.38 10.02 -5.02
N ASP A 27 15.02 10.99 -5.66
CA ASP A 27 16.36 11.53 -5.43
C ASP A 27 16.42 12.52 -4.26
N HIS A 28 15.38 12.58 -3.43
CA HIS A 28 15.32 13.42 -2.24
C HIS A 28 14.96 12.56 -1.02
N PRO A 29 15.54 12.88 0.14
CA PRO A 29 15.17 12.19 1.37
C PRO A 29 13.70 12.49 1.73
N LEU A 30 13.00 11.46 2.19
CA LEU A 30 11.64 11.58 2.70
C LEU A 30 11.64 11.61 4.23
N ASP A 31 10.91 12.58 4.80
CA ASP A 31 10.68 12.66 6.24
C ASP A 31 9.59 11.66 6.65
N GLU A 32 9.99 10.58 7.31
CA GLU A 32 9.08 9.54 7.80
C GLU A 32 8.04 10.06 8.78
N GLN A 33 8.40 10.99 9.67
CA GLN A 33 7.47 11.43 10.70
C GLN A 33 6.38 12.29 10.08
N ILE A 34 6.75 13.17 9.13
CA ILE A 34 5.79 13.95 8.35
C ILE A 34 4.87 13.02 7.54
N LEU A 35 5.43 12.02 6.85
CA LEU A 35 4.63 11.05 6.08
C LEU A 35 3.67 10.25 6.96
N LYS A 36 4.15 9.67 8.08
CA LYS A 36 3.32 8.93 9.04
C LYS A 36 2.20 9.80 9.59
N ASN A 37 2.53 11.01 10.05
CA ASN A 37 1.56 11.92 10.64
C ASN A 37 0.54 12.41 9.60
N GLY A 38 0.98 12.67 8.36
CA GLY A 38 0.12 13.03 7.25
C GLY A 38 -0.85 11.92 6.90
N LEU A 39 -0.36 10.68 6.82
CA LEU A 39 -1.20 9.51 6.53
C LEU A 39 -2.18 9.20 7.66
N ASP A 40 -1.77 9.30 8.93
CA ASP A 40 -2.68 9.16 10.08
C ASP A 40 -3.82 10.18 10.01
N LYS A 41 -3.50 11.47 9.81
CA LYS A 41 -4.49 12.54 9.63
C LYS A 41 -5.41 12.30 8.44
N LEU A 42 -4.85 11.88 7.29
CA LEU A 42 -5.61 11.55 6.09
C LEU A 42 -6.67 10.50 6.42
N ILE A 43 -6.27 9.39 7.04
CA ILE A 43 -7.19 8.28 7.32
C ILE A 43 -8.23 8.69 8.37
N ARG A 44 -7.83 9.34 9.47
CA ARG A 44 -8.77 9.69 10.54
C ARG A 44 -9.81 10.72 10.10
N ASN A 45 -9.39 11.71 9.33
CA ASN A 45 -10.18 12.93 9.11
C ASN A 45 -10.78 13.03 7.71
N HIS A 46 -10.21 12.35 6.72
CA HIS A 46 -10.56 12.57 5.31
C HIS A 46 -10.90 11.28 4.56
N TRP A 47 -10.26 10.16 4.89
CA TRP A 47 -10.43 8.90 4.17
C TRP A 47 -10.42 7.68 5.10
N GLN A 48 -11.43 7.60 5.95
CA GLN A 48 -11.57 6.57 6.98
C GLN A 48 -11.60 5.14 6.43
N LYS A 49 -12.09 4.93 5.20
CA LYS A 49 -12.15 3.61 4.56
C LYS A 49 -10.77 2.92 4.50
N LEU A 50 -9.66 3.67 4.40
CA LEU A 50 -8.30 3.12 4.44
C LEU A 50 -7.97 2.43 5.78
N GLY A 51 -8.61 2.87 6.87
CA GLY A 51 -8.47 2.28 8.19
C GLY A 51 -9.35 1.04 8.41
N ALA A 52 -10.16 0.63 7.43
CA ALA A 52 -11.03 -0.54 7.55
C ALA A 52 -10.23 -1.87 7.56
N ARG A 53 -10.96 -2.98 7.63
CA ARG A 53 -10.46 -4.35 7.46
C ARG A 53 -11.34 -5.08 6.46
N VAL A 54 -10.77 -5.99 5.67
CA VAL A 54 -11.56 -6.81 4.74
C VAL A 54 -11.76 -8.19 5.34
N PHE A 55 -13.01 -8.66 5.33
CA PHE A 55 -13.41 -9.98 5.78
C PHE A 55 -14.27 -10.68 4.73
N PRO A 56 -14.32 -12.02 4.73
CA PRO A 56 -15.42 -12.73 4.11
C PRO A 56 -16.73 -12.42 4.85
N SER A 57 -17.82 -12.30 4.10
CA SER A 57 -19.17 -12.14 4.61
C SER A 57 -19.60 -13.41 5.36
N SER A 58 -20.43 -13.26 6.39
CA SER A 58 -20.89 -14.41 7.18
C SER A 58 -21.85 -15.28 6.37
N GLY A 59 -21.40 -16.47 5.97
CA GLY A 59 -22.22 -17.43 5.22
C GLY A 59 -22.19 -17.29 3.70
N ASP A 60 -21.34 -16.41 3.17
CA ASP A 60 -21.10 -16.22 1.73
C ASP A 60 -19.58 -16.15 1.44
N THR A 61 -19.17 -16.27 0.19
CA THR A 61 -17.77 -16.09 -0.26
C THR A 61 -17.42 -14.64 -0.57
N ARG A 62 -18.39 -13.73 -0.46
CA ARG A 62 -18.22 -12.30 -0.75
C ARG A 62 -17.38 -11.59 0.29
N LEU A 63 -16.74 -10.49 -0.11
CA LEU A 63 -15.92 -9.65 0.76
C LEU A 63 -16.68 -8.43 1.26
N GLU A 64 -16.36 -8.02 2.49
CA GLU A 64 -16.93 -6.85 3.15
C GLU A 64 -15.82 -6.06 3.86
N TYR A 65 -15.93 -4.72 3.84
CA TYR A 65 -15.14 -3.81 4.66
C TYR A 65 -15.79 -3.62 6.01
N HIS A 66 -15.04 -3.86 7.07
CA HIS A 66 -15.42 -3.56 8.45
C HIS A 66 -14.71 -2.28 8.88
N LEU A 67 -15.48 -1.19 8.95
CA LEU A 67 -15.00 0.14 9.34
C LEU A 67 -15.48 0.50 10.75
N PRO A 68 -14.57 0.67 11.73
CA PRO A 68 -14.93 1.19 13.04
C PRO A 68 -15.60 2.57 12.95
N HIS A 69 -16.56 2.87 13.83
CA HIS A 69 -17.17 4.21 13.88
C HIS A 69 -16.18 5.27 14.38
N VAL A 70 -15.24 4.84 15.23
CA VAL A 70 -14.18 5.66 15.79
C VAL A 70 -12.91 4.82 15.81
N PHE A 71 -11.78 5.43 15.44
CA PHE A 71 -10.46 4.81 15.60
C PHE A 71 -9.91 5.13 16.98
N LEU A 72 -10.04 4.17 17.90
CA LEU A 72 -9.50 4.30 19.26
C LEU A 72 -7.97 4.49 19.24
N ASP A 73 -7.45 5.03 20.33
CA ASP A 73 -6.00 5.12 20.54
C ASP A 73 -5.37 3.73 20.49
N GLY A 74 -4.25 3.61 19.79
CA GLY A 74 -3.60 2.33 19.52
C GLY A 74 -4.22 1.50 18.39
N TYR A 75 -5.34 1.93 17.79
CA TYR A 75 -5.85 1.28 16.59
C TYR A 75 -4.85 1.41 15.43
N LYS A 76 -4.40 0.28 14.91
CA LYS A 76 -3.40 0.23 13.83
C LYS A 76 -4.04 0.59 12.49
N LEU A 77 -3.98 1.86 12.08
CA LEU A 77 -4.57 2.31 10.80
C LEU A 77 -3.88 1.69 9.59
N PHE A 78 -2.56 1.55 9.64
CA PHE A 78 -1.73 0.98 8.59
C PHE A 78 -0.55 0.23 9.21
N LYS A 79 0.05 -0.70 8.47
CA LYS A 79 1.35 -1.28 8.82
C LYS A 79 2.45 -0.37 8.26
N TRP A 80 3.37 0.07 9.11
CA TRP A 80 4.53 0.83 8.71
C TRP A 80 5.81 0.08 9.08
N SER A 81 6.79 0.09 8.19
CA SER A 81 8.18 -0.25 8.49
C SER A 81 9.12 0.69 7.75
N SER A 82 10.38 0.76 8.20
CA SER A 82 11.40 1.55 7.51
C SER A 82 12.78 0.97 7.74
N VAL A 83 13.69 1.22 6.81
CA VAL A 83 15.11 0.84 6.92
C VAL A 83 16.01 1.93 6.34
N SER A 84 17.20 2.07 6.89
CA SER A 84 18.29 2.82 6.27
C SER A 84 19.19 1.85 5.54
N ALA A 85 19.30 2.00 4.22
CA ALA A 85 20.03 1.11 3.34
C ALA A 85 21.55 1.15 3.59
N GLY A 86 22.08 2.31 4.00
CA GLY A 86 23.51 2.51 4.24
C GLY A 86 24.36 2.69 2.98
N TYR A 87 23.72 2.80 1.81
CA TYR A 87 24.34 3.01 0.49
C TYR A 87 23.51 4.01 -0.33
N SER A 88 24.08 4.52 -1.42
CA SER A 88 23.41 5.42 -2.37
C SER A 88 22.58 4.62 -3.38
N TYR A 89 21.44 5.16 -3.84
CA TYR A 89 20.68 4.46 -4.89
C TYR A 89 21.47 4.39 -6.22
N GLY A 90 22.36 5.35 -6.47
CA GLY A 90 23.26 5.38 -7.64
C GLY A 90 24.23 4.20 -7.72
N GLU A 91 24.51 3.57 -6.57
CA GLU A 91 25.32 2.35 -6.49
C GLU A 91 24.55 1.11 -6.95
N THR A 92 23.24 1.24 -7.23
CA THR A 92 22.42 0.17 -7.80
C THR A 92 21.99 0.50 -9.23
N TYR A 93 22.37 -0.36 -10.18
CA TYR A 93 22.06 -0.18 -11.61
C TYR A 93 20.54 -0.05 -11.88
N GLU A 94 19.72 -0.73 -11.08
CA GLU A 94 18.28 -0.81 -11.29
C GLU A 94 17.55 0.48 -10.87
N LEU A 95 17.84 1.00 -9.68
CA LEU A 95 17.17 2.21 -9.18
C LEU A 95 17.72 3.48 -9.84
N SER A 96 19.01 3.50 -10.19
CA SER A 96 19.62 4.63 -10.90
C SER A 96 18.97 4.88 -12.27
N LYS A 97 18.58 3.84 -13.00
CA LYS A 97 17.83 3.97 -14.28
C LYS A 97 16.42 4.51 -14.13
N ILE A 98 15.78 4.33 -12.98
CA ILE A 98 14.44 4.84 -12.72
C ILE A 98 14.47 6.35 -12.54
N LEU A 99 15.47 6.86 -11.79
CA LEU A 99 15.60 8.29 -11.49
C LEU A 99 16.31 9.06 -12.60
N HIS A 100 17.28 8.43 -13.25
CA HIS A 100 18.05 9.00 -14.36
C HIS A 100 17.91 8.11 -15.59
N PRO A 101 16.71 8.00 -16.18
CA PRO A 101 16.61 7.46 -17.52
C PRO A 101 17.45 8.40 -18.40
N GLY A 102 18.53 7.89 -19.00
CA GLY A 102 19.41 8.73 -19.83
C GLY A 102 18.64 9.44 -20.95
N ASN A 103 19.32 10.25 -21.76
CA ASN A 103 18.69 11.09 -22.80
C ASN A 103 18.02 10.32 -23.97
N GLY A 104 17.80 9.01 -23.85
CA GLY A 104 17.19 8.14 -24.85
C GLY A 104 16.20 7.15 -24.25
N ILE A 105 15.81 6.13 -25.03
CA ILE A 105 14.91 5.08 -24.55
C ILE A 105 15.57 4.34 -23.38
N ALA A 106 14.94 4.36 -22.22
CA ALA A 106 15.36 3.60 -21.06
C ALA A 106 14.45 2.38 -20.89
N PHE A 107 15.06 1.19 -20.91
CA PHE A 107 14.41 -0.01 -20.41
C PHE A 107 14.54 -0.02 -18.89
N LEU A 108 13.40 0.12 -18.22
CA LEU A 108 13.32 -0.03 -16.78
C LEU A 108 13.49 -1.50 -16.38
N PRO A 109 14.01 -1.78 -15.18
CA PRO A 109 13.98 -3.13 -14.63
C PRO A 109 12.55 -3.67 -14.60
N ASP A 110 12.41 -4.99 -14.69
CA ASP A 110 11.10 -5.62 -14.52
C ASP A 110 10.58 -5.42 -13.09
N MET A 111 9.26 -5.59 -12.93
CA MET A 111 8.63 -5.35 -11.63
C MET A 111 8.98 -6.40 -10.58
N GLU A 112 9.41 -7.61 -10.96
CA GLU A 112 9.83 -8.65 -10.00
C GLU A 112 11.12 -8.23 -9.30
N THR A 113 12.04 -7.66 -10.08
CA THR A 113 13.30 -7.08 -9.61
C THR A 113 13.06 -5.94 -8.62
N ILE A 114 12.19 -4.98 -8.98
CA ILE A 114 11.84 -3.87 -8.09
C ILE A 114 11.12 -4.35 -6.83
N ASP A 115 10.19 -5.29 -6.97
CA ASP A 115 9.45 -5.86 -5.84
C ASP A 115 10.39 -6.60 -4.88
N ALA A 116 11.26 -7.48 -5.37
CA ALA A 116 12.20 -8.23 -4.55
C ALA A 116 13.15 -7.32 -3.76
N ARG A 117 13.48 -6.14 -4.31
CA ARG A 117 14.39 -5.18 -3.68
C ARG A 117 13.71 -4.30 -2.63
N LEU A 118 12.51 -3.81 -2.92
CA LEU A 118 11.86 -2.76 -2.12
C LEU A 118 10.73 -3.26 -1.23
N ARG A 119 10.18 -4.45 -1.50
CA ARG A 119 9.13 -5.04 -0.65
C ARG A 119 9.77 -5.74 0.55
N PRO A 120 9.32 -5.47 1.78
CA PRO A 120 9.68 -6.30 2.93
C PRO A 120 9.23 -7.76 2.74
N GLN A 121 10.13 -8.70 3.04
CA GLN A 121 9.85 -10.14 2.85
C GLN A 121 8.69 -10.66 3.70
N ASP A 122 8.39 -10.01 4.82
CA ASP A 122 7.29 -10.36 5.73
C ASP A 122 5.92 -9.82 5.29
N TRP A 123 5.84 -9.16 4.13
CA TRP A 123 4.56 -8.72 3.57
C TRP A 123 3.83 -9.86 2.89
N PRO A 124 2.50 -9.97 3.06
CA PRO A 124 1.69 -10.92 2.32
C PRO A 124 1.79 -10.59 0.82
N TYR A 125 2.03 -11.61 0.00
CA TYR A 125 2.11 -11.44 -1.45
C TYR A 125 0.70 -11.29 -2.04
N GLU A 126 -0.22 -12.12 -1.55
CA GLU A 126 -1.66 -12.14 -1.85
C GLU A 126 -2.49 -12.02 -0.58
N ARG A 127 -3.80 -11.82 -0.73
CA ARG A 127 -4.71 -11.74 0.42
C ARG A 127 -4.83 -13.05 1.19
N LYS A 128 -4.75 -14.19 0.53
CA LYS A 128 -4.77 -15.51 1.21
C LYS A 128 -3.61 -15.69 2.19
N ASP A 129 -2.53 -14.91 2.04
CA ASP A 129 -1.36 -14.93 2.92
C ASP A 129 -1.51 -13.98 4.13
N GLU A 130 -2.60 -13.21 4.20
CA GLU A 130 -2.87 -12.25 5.28
C GLU A 130 -3.23 -12.97 6.58
N THR A 131 -2.81 -12.40 7.71
CA THR A 131 -3.33 -12.82 9.01
C THR A 131 -4.67 -12.15 9.30
N PRO A 132 -5.51 -12.71 10.19
CA PRO A 132 -6.76 -12.08 10.58
C PRO A 132 -6.54 -10.65 11.11
N ASN A 133 -7.50 -9.75 10.83
CA ASN A 133 -7.45 -8.33 11.23
C ASN A 133 -6.28 -7.51 10.61
N THR A 134 -5.72 -7.98 9.49
CA THR A 134 -4.65 -7.28 8.75
C THR A 134 -5.11 -5.88 8.27
N PRO A 135 -4.35 -4.79 8.54
CA PRO A 135 -4.62 -3.48 7.95
C PRO A 135 -4.67 -3.52 6.42
N LEU A 136 -5.48 -2.67 5.78
CA LEU A 136 -5.49 -2.62 4.31
C LEU A 136 -4.16 -2.14 3.76
N LEU A 137 -3.65 -1.08 4.37
CA LEU A 137 -2.50 -0.34 3.86
C LEU A 137 -1.21 -0.75 4.56
N TYR A 138 -0.24 -1.14 3.74
CA TYR A 138 1.12 -1.45 4.14
C TYR A 138 2.04 -0.43 3.49
N ILE A 139 2.91 0.20 4.29
CA ILE A 139 3.88 1.19 3.83
C ILE A 139 5.26 0.79 4.32
N HIS A 140 6.24 0.83 3.41
CA HIS A 140 7.64 0.65 3.73
C HIS A 140 8.46 1.81 3.18
N LEU A 141 9.27 2.42 4.03
CA LEU A 141 10.21 3.47 3.62
C LEU A 141 11.65 2.95 3.68
N THR A 142 12.28 2.84 2.52
CA THR A 142 13.72 2.61 2.39
C THR A 142 14.42 3.95 2.20
N ARG A 143 15.38 4.27 3.06
CA ARG A 143 16.19 5.49 2.96
C ARG A 143 17.56 5.17 2.42
N PHE A 144 17.96 5.90 1.39
CA PHE A 144 19.31 5.89 0.83
C PHE A 144 20.05 7.16 1.30
N SER A 145 21.36 7.22 1.09
CA SER A 145 22.15 8.42 1.45
C SER A 145 21.79 9.65 0.61
N ASP A 146 21.25 9.43 -0.58
CA ASP A 146 20.95 10.42 -1.61
C ASP A 146 19.48 10.45 -2.03
N GLY A 147 18.60 9.65 -1.40
CA GLY A 147 17.20 9.57 -1.81
C GLY A 147 16.36 8.63 -0.94
N ALA A 148 15.18 8.27 -1.45
CA ALA A 148 14.28 7.36 -0.75
C ALA A 148 13.38 6.57 -1.72
N ALA A 149 12.93 5.40 -1.27
CA ALA A 149 11.89 4.63 -1.91
C ALA A 149 10.77 4.32 -0.91
N LEU A 150 9.53 4.60 -1.31
CA LEU A 150 8.32 4.29 -0.57
C LEU A 150 7.58 3.18 -1.29
N ALA A 151 7.52 1.99 -0.70
CA ALA A 151 6.67 0.91 -1.17
C ALA A 151 5.31 0.98 -0.47
N MET A 152 4.24 0.79 -1.23
CA MET A 152 2.87 0.69 -0.76
C MET A 152 2.27 -0.63 -1.22
N SER A 153 1.50 -1.30 -0.35
CA SER A 153 0.68 -2.45 -0.71
C SER A 153 -0.72 -2.33 -0.15
N VAL A 154 -1.72 -2.64 -0.98
CA VAL A 154 -3.14 -2.60 -0.64
C VAL A 154 -3.90 -3.72 -1.37
N PRO A 155 -4.98 -4.30 -0.80
CA PRO A 155 -5.90 -5.17 -1.52
C PRO A 155 -6.38 -4.55 -2.85
N HIS A 156 -6.35 -5.32 -3.94
CA HIS A 156 -6.81 -4.82 -5.24
C HIS A 156 -8.29 -4.41 -5.19
N VAL A 157 -9.11 -5.10 -4.41
CA VAL A 157 -10.54 -4.75 -4.20
C VAL A 157 -10.76 -3.34 -3.63
N PHE A 158 -9.72 -2.73 -3.08
CA PHE A 158 -9.71 -1.34 -2.64
C PHE A 158 -9.11 -0.39 -3.69
N ALA A 159 -8.25 -0.90 -4.59
CA ALA A 159 -7.54 -0.15 -5.62
C ALA A 159 -8.21 -0.19 -7.01
N GLY A 160 -9.30 -0.94 -7.17
CA GLY A 160 -10.07 -1.05 -8.42
C GLY A 160 -10.65 0.29 -8.89
N GLY A 161 -10.72 0.48 -10.21
CA GLY A 161 -10.78 1.77 -10.93
C GLY A 161 -12.00 2.68 -10.74
N GLU A 162 -12.91 2.38 -9.82
CA GLU A 162 -13.72 3.43 -9.21
C GLU A 162 -12.98 3.86 -7.95
N GLY A 163 -12.36 5.03 -7.99
CA GLY A 163 -11.85 5.65 -6.77
C GLY A 163 -12.92 5.64 -5.66
N PRO A 164 -12.55 5.94 -4.40
CA PRO A 164 -13.51 6.11 -3.30
C PRO A 164 -14.64 7.13 -3.56
N SER A 165 -14.68 7.76 -4.73
CA SER A 165 -15.64 8.75 -5.22
C SER A 165 -17.01 8.21 -5.64
N SER A 166 -17.26 6.90 -5.74
CA SER A 166 -18.59 6.38 -6.17
C SER A 166 -19.49 5.83 -5.06
N SER A 167 -19.03 5.80 -3.80
CA SER A 167 -19.95 5.59 -2.67
C SER A 167 -20.36 6.95 -2.10
N PRO A 168 -21.65 7.35 -2.14
CA PRO A 168 -22.08 8.58 -1.50
C PRO A 168 -21.88 8.41 0.01
N LEU A 169 -20.77 8.95 0.50
CA LEU A 169 -20.65 9.36 1.89
C LEU A 169 -21.18 10.79 1.96
N SER A 170 -22.50 10.89 1.86
CA SER A 170 -23.33 12.01 2.29
C SER A 170 -24.44 11.44 3.16
#